data_AF-S3D2F8-F1
#
_entry.id   AF-S3D2F8-F1
#
_cell.length_a   1.000
_cell.length_b   1.000
_cell.length_c   1.000
_cell.angle_alpha   90.00
_cell.angle_beta   90.00
_cell.angle_gamma   90.00
#
_symmetry.space_group_name_H-M   'P 1'
#
loop_
_entity.id
_entity.type
_entity.pdbx_description
1 polymer ?
#
loop_
_entity_poly.entity_id
_entity_poly.type
_entity_poly.pdbx_seq_one_letter_code
_entity_poly.pdbx_strand_id
1 'polypeptide(L)'
;MPSSPTVQELLKRNAQSAKNHEPIPTLTEISQLPAEQQLPMPKWFIVSCCDNRIDPFEILGLEKWDAVVVRSCAGRIAPQMQNLLFLDNVLHFTDVMIMHHTDCSAELFKNDDLRDILKERAPEESATIEELRLPGFDE
;
A
#
# COMPACT_ATOMS: atom_id res chain seq x y z
N MET A 1 -15.10 -12.56 -19.54
CA MET A 1 -14.55 -12.03 -18.27
C MET A 1 -15.68 -12.03 -17.25
N PRO A 2 -15.53 -12.58 -16.04
CA PRO A 2 -16.54 -12.36 -15.00
C PRO A 2 -16.67 -10.86 -14.75
N SER A 3 -17.91 -10.38 -14.58
CA SER A 3 -18.18 -8.98 -14.24
C SER A 3 -17.54 -8.64 -12.90
N SER A 4 -17.07 -7.40 -12.75
CA SER A 4 -16.61 -6.88 -11.45
C SER A 4 -17.72 -7.05 -10.41
N PRO A 5 -17.39 -7.44 -9.17
CA PRO A 5 -18.38 -7.61 -8.14
C PRO A 5 -19.03 -6.27 -7.77
N THR A 6 -20.32 -6.32 -7.47
CA THR A 6 -21.07 -5.22 -6.86
C THR A 6 -20.64 -5.02 -5.39
N VAL A 7 -20.94 -3.85 -4.84
CA VAL A 7 -20.71 -3.55 -3.41
C VAL A 7 -21.42 -4.57 -2.52
N GLN A 8 -22.65 -4.96 -2.86
CA GLN A 8 -23.44 -5.93 -2.12
C GLN A 8 -22.77 -7.32 -2.10
N GLU A 9 -22.17 -7.73 -3.19
CA GLU A 9 -21.42 -9.00 -3.25
C GLU A 9 -20.15 -8.94 -2.41
N LEU A 10 -19.42 -7.82 -2.44
CA LEU A 10 -18.23 -7.63 -1.58
C LEU A 10 -18.62 -7.66 -0.09
N LEU A 11 -19.72 -7.00 0.29
CA LEU A 11 -20.24 -7.06 1.66
C LEU A 11 -20.62 -8.49 2.07
N LYS A 12 -21.26 -9.25 1.18
CA LYS A 12 -21.59 -10.65 1.43
C LYS A 12 -20.35 -11.52 1.62
N ARG A 13 -19.31 -11.33 0.80
CA ARG A 13 -18.02 -12.04 0.92
C ARG A 13 -17.35 -11.71 2.25
N ASN A 14 -17.28 -10.44 2.62
CA ASN A 14 -16.77 -10.00 3.92
C ASN A 14 -17.54 -10.66 5.08
N ALA A 15 -18.88 -10.62 5.04
CA ALA A 15 -19.71 -11.24 6.07
C ALA A 15 -19.48 -12.76 6.24
N GLN A 16 -19.07 -13.48 5.19
CA GLN A 16 -18.66 -14.88 5.33
C GLN A 16 -17.26 -15.00 5.94
N SER A 17 -16.30 -14.19 5.46
CA SER A 17 -14.93 -14.18 6.01
C SER A 17 -14.91 -13.84 7.49
N ALA A 18 -15.74 -12.90 7.93
CA ALA A 18 -15.82 -12.45 9.32
C ALA A 18 -16.23 -13.56 10.30
N LYS A 19 -16.96 -14.59 9.85
CA LYS A 19 -17.38 -15.71 10.72
C LYS A 19 -16.22 -16.52 11.27
N ASN A 20 -15.11 -16.58 10.53
CA ASN A 20 -13.90 -17.32 10.89
C ASN A 20 -12.74 -16.37 11.23
N HIS A 21 -13.00 -15.07 11.35
CA HIS A 21 -11.96 -14.09 11.64
C HIS A 21 -11.59 -14.16 13.13
N GLU A 22 -10.34 -14.47 13.40
CA GLU A 22 -9.75 -14.34 14.72
C GLU A 22 -9.16 -12.94 14.87
N PRO A 23 -9.74 -12.09 15.74
CA PRO A 23 -9.22 -10.75 15.98
C PRO A 23 -7.85 -10.84 16.64
N ILE A 24 -6.99 -9.93 16.23
CA ILE A 24 -5.69 -9.73 16.87
C ILE A 24 -5.90 -8.82 18.08
N PRO A 25 -5.14 -8.99 19.19
CA PRO A 25 -5.20 -8.06 20.32
C PRO A 25 -5.03 -6.61 19.87
N THR A 26 -5.83 -5.72 20.46
CA THR A 26 -5.73 -4.28 20.26
C THR A 26 -4.41 -3.74 20.80
N LEU A 27 -3.96 -2.59 20.31
CA LEU A 27 -2.73 -1.96 20.84
C LEU A 27 -2.83 -1.68 22.35
N THR A 28 -4.02 -1.32 22.85
CA THR A 28 -4.27 -1.15 24.29
C THR A 28 -4.07 -2.47 25.04
N GLU A 29 -4.64 -3.57 24.55
CA GLU A 29 -4.45 -4.89 25.15
C GLU A 29 -2.97 -5.30 25.11
N ILE A 30 -2.29 -5.13 23.97
CA ILE A 30 -0.85 -5.44 23.82
C ILE A 30 -0.02 -4.63 24.81
N SER A 31 -0.29 -3.33 24.98
CA SER A 31 0.46 -2.47 25.90
C SER A 31 0.34 -2.88 27.37
N GLN A 32 -0.70 -3.63 27.73
CA GLN A 32 -0.97 -4.11 29.08
C GLN A 32 -0.41 -5.52 29.32
N LEU A 33 0.02 -6.23 28.27
CA LEU A 33 0.62 -7.55 28.41
C LEU A 33 2.04 -7.47 29.01
N PRO A 34 2.44 -8.46 29.82
CA PRO A 34 3.84 -8.64 30.22
C PRO A 34 4.75 -8.67 28.99
N ALA A 35 5.98 -8.14 29.10
CA ALA A 35 6.91 -8.05 27.97
C ALA A 35 7.16 -9.40 27.28
N GLU A 36 7.14 -10.51 28.01
CA GLU A 36 7.33 -11.86 27.46
C GLU A 36 6.13 -12.37 26.63
N GLN A 37 4.97 -11.71 26.73
CA GLN A 37 3.72 -12.07 26.05
C GLN A 37 3.32 -11.05 24.98
N GLN A 38 4.09 -9.97 24.83
CA GLN A 38 3.87 -9.01 23.74
C GLN A 38 4.22 -9.68 22.42
N LEU A 39 3.32 -9.56 21.43
CA LEU A 39 3.58 -10.03 20.07
C LEU A 39 4.80 -9.30 19.51
N PRO A 40 5.68 -9.98 18.75
CA PRO A 40 6.80 -9.30 18.11
C PRO A 40 6.26 -8.27 17.13
N MET A 41 6.60 -7.00 17.35
CA MET A 41 6.20 -5.93 16.44
C MET A 41 6.90 -6.09 15.09
N PRO A 42 6.25 -5.73 13.97
CA PRO A 42 6.83 -5.89 12.64
C PRO A 42 8.15 -5.15 12.51
N LYS A 43 9.13 -5.79 11.88
CA LYS A 43 10.48 -5.22 11.70
C LYS A 43 10.78 -4.77 10.28
N TRP A 44 9.93 -5.17 9.34
CA TRP A 44 10.01 -4.79 7.94
C TRP A 44 8.94 -3.76 7.58
N PHE A 45 9.36 -2.72 6.84
CA PHE A 45 8.45 -1.83 6.12
C PHE A 45 8.58 -2.10 4.61
N ILE A 46 7.55 -2.69 4.02
CA ILE A 46 7.55 -3.13 2.62
C ILE A 46 6.69 -2.18 1.80
N VAL A 47 7.24 -1.65 0.71
CA VAL A 47 6.51 -0.83 -0.26
C VAL A 47 6.43 -1.56 -1.58
N SER A 48 5.21 -1.88 -2.02
CA SER A 48 4.96 -2.61 -3.26
C SER A 48 4.08 -1.82 -4.24
N CYS A 49 4.09 -2.21 -5.51
CA CYS A 49 3.14 -1.68 -6.49
C CYS A 49 1.69 -2.05 -6.11
N CYS A 50 0.71 -1.20 -6.46
CA CYS A 50 -0.71 -1.50 -6.34
C CYS A 50 -1.27 -2.41 -7.46
N ASP A 51 -0.42 -2.96 -8.31
CA ASP A 51 -0.79 -3.89 -9.39
C ASP A 51 -1.49 -5.16 -8.86
N ASN A 52 -2.65 -5.52 -9.43
CA ASN A 52 -3.45 -6.65 -8.97
C ASN A 52 -2.78 -8.02 -9.16
N ARG A 53 -1.68 -8.11 -9.92
CA ARG A 53 -0.87 -9.33 -10.09
C ARG A 53 0.12 -9.54 -8.95
N ILE A 54 0.32 -8.52 -8.10
CA ILE A 54 1.30 -8.53 -7.03
C ILE A 54 0.59 -8.57 -5.69
N ASP A 55 0.74 -9.66 -4.95
CA ASP A 55 0.40 -9.73 -3.53
C ASP A 55 1.69 -10.01 -2.73
N PRO A 56 2.23 -9.01 -2.00
CA PRO A 56 3.43 -9.19 -1.20
C PRO A 56 3.31 -10.26 -0.12
N PHE A 57 2.12 -10.47 0.47
CA PHE A 57 1.92 -11.51 1.49
C PHE A 57 2.10 -12.89 0.88
N GLU A 58 1.49 -13.13 -0.29
CA GLU A 58 1.61 -14.40 -0.99
C GLU A 58 3.03 -14.64 -1.52
N ILE A 59 3.64 -13.64 -2.17
CA ILE A 59 4.95 -13.77 -2.83
C ILE A 59 6.07 -14.03 -1.82
N LEU A 60 6.05 -13.35 -0.67
CA LEU A 60 7.08 -13.46 0.36
C LEU A 60 6.72 -14.49 1.45
N GLY A 61 5.51 -15.05 1.42
CA GLY A 61 5.02 -15.96 2.45
C GLY A 61 4.90 -15.31 3.83
N LEU A 62 4.48 -14.03 3.87
CA LEU A 62 4.38 -13.28 5.12
C LEU A 62 3.21 -13.80 5.97
N GLU A 63 3.47 -13.98 7.25
CA GLU A 63 2.46 -14.19 8.26
C GLU A 63 1.99 -12.84 8.86
N LYS A 64 0.94 -12.90 9.67
CA LYS A 64 0.49 -11.73 10.43
C LYS A 64 1.66 -11.27 11.32
N TRP A 65 1.93 -9.97 11.29
CA TRP A 65 2.99 -9.28 12.06
C TRP A 65 4.42 -9.37 11.53
N ASP A 66 4.70 -10.06 10.42
CA ASP A 66 6.06 -10.08 9.86
C ASP A 66 6.50 -8.69 9.35
N ALA A 67 5.58 -7.99 8.67
CA ALA A 67 5.86 -6.73 8.03
C ALA A 67 4.64 -5.78 8.03
N VAL A 68 4.92 -4.49 7.98
CA VAL A 68 3.95 -3.50 7.50
C VAL A 68 4.10 -3.40 5.99
N VAL A 69 3.05 -3.76 5.25
CA VAL A 69 3.01 -3.67 3.80
C VAL A 69 2.16 -2.48 3.37
N VAL A 70 2.75 -1.55 2.64
CA VAL A 70 2.05 -0.44 1.99
C VAL A 70 2.16 -0.56 0.47
N ARG A 71 1.11 -0.12 -0.23
CA ARG A 71 1.04 -0.24 -1.69
C ARG A 71 0.80 1.12 -2.34
N SER A 72 1.60 1.44 -3.36
CA SER A 72 1.52 2.69 -4.13
C SER A 72 1.72 2.41 -5.62
N CYS A 73 1.32 3.34 -6.49
CA CYS A 73 1.61 3.20 -7.93
C CYS A 73 3.13 3.03 -8.14
N ALA A 74 3.51 2.03 -8.94
CA ALA A 74 4.90 1.66 -9.24
C ALA A 74 5.79 1.36 -8.01
N GLY A 75 5.21 1.10 -6.83
CA GLY A 75 5.99 0.87 -5.61
C GLY A 75 6.88 2.05 -5.23
N ARG A 76 6.45 3.28 -5.53
CA ARG A 76 7.19 4.49 -5.18
C ARG A 76 7.16 4.70 -3.66
N ILE A 77 8.35 4.92 -3.09
CA ILE A 77 8.54 5.19 -1.66
C ILE A 77 8.07 6.59 -1.25
N ALA A 78 8.19 7.58 -2.14
CA ALA A 78 7.97 8.99 -1.79
C ALA A 78 6.58 9.28 -1.16
N PRO A 79 5.46 8.74 -1.68
CA PRO A 79 4.14 8.90 -1.03
C PRO A 79 4.03 8.24 0.34
N GLN A 80 4.92 7.29 0.66
CA GLN A 80 4.90 6.50 1.89
C GLN A 80 5.90 6.98 2.93
N MET A 81 6.74 7.99 2.62
CA MET A 81 7.79 8.46 3.52
C MET A 81 7.23 8.95 4.86
N GLN A 82 6.12 9.68 4.84
CA GLN A 82 5.46 10.15 6.07
C GLN A 82 4.90 9.00 6.90
N ASN A 83 4.33 7.98 6.24
CA ASN A 83 3.83 6.78 6.91
C ASN A 83 4.98 5.98 7.54
N LEU A 84 6.10 5.83 6.82
CA LEU A 84 7.30 5.20 7.35
C LEU A 84 7.80 5.92 8.61
N LEU A 85 8.01 7.23 8.55
CA LEU A 85 8.52 8.00 9.69
C LEU A 85 7.59 7.92 10.91
N PHE A 86 6.28 8.01 10.69
CA PHE A 86 5.31 7.91 11.77
C PHE A 86 5.32 6.53 12.43
N LEU A 87 5.30 5.48 11.62
CA LEU A 87 5.25 4.10 12.11
C LEU A 87 6.57 3.64 12.69
N ASP A 88 7.71 4.10 12.16
CA ASP A 88 9.04 3.77 12.67
C ASP A 88 9.27 4.26 14.09
N ASN A 89 8.69 5.42 14.44
CA ASN A 89 8.71 5.93 15.82
C ASN A 89 8.04 4.97 16.82
N VAL A 90 7.11 4.13 16.36
CA VAL A 90 6.36 3.18 17.20
C VAL A 90 6.91 1.76 17.09
N LEU A 91 7.28 1.34 15.88
CA LEU A 91 7.60 -0.06 15.56
C LEU A 91 9.11 -0.33 15.51
N HIS A 92 9.92 0.71 15.32
CA HIS A 92 11.37 0.65 15.17
C HIS A 92 11.75 -0.41 14.13
N PHE A 93 11.43 -0.11 12.86
CA PHE A 93 11.76 -0.98 11.74
C PHE A 93 13.28 -1.10 11.63
N THR A 94 13.76 -2.30 11.32
CA THR A 94 15.18 -2.54 11.05
C THR A 94 15.46 -2.55 9.55
N ASP A 95 14.43 -2.81 8.74
CA ASP A 95 14.58 -3.09 7.33
C ASP A 95 13.45 -2.44 6.51
N VAL A 96 13.81 -1.98 5.30
CA VAL A 96 12.88 -1.44 4.31
C VAL A 96 13.07 -2.20 3.00
N MET A 97 11.98 -2.71 2.43
CA MET A 97 11.98 -3.38 1.13
C MET A 97 11.12 -2.60 0.13
N ILE A 98 11.65 -2.43 -1.09
CA ILE A 98 10.91 -1.83 -2.21
C ILE A 98 10.71 -2.91 -3.28
N MET A 99 9.44 -3.20 -3.59
CA MET A 99 9.03 -4.20 -4.55
C MET A 99 8.45 -3.54 -5.81
N HIS A 100 9.24 -3.53 -6.87
CA HIS A 100 8.80 -3.18 -8.22
C HIS A 100 8.40 -4.45 -8.98
N HIS A 101 7.82 -4.28 -10.17
CA HIS A 101 7.54 -5.39 -11.07
C HIS A 101 7.77 -4.96 -12.52
N THR A 102 8.04 -5.94 -13.38
CA THR A 102 8.10 -5.78 -14.83
C THR A 102 6.71 -5.52 -15.41
N ASP A 103 6.65 -4.91 -16.60
CA ASP A 103 5.37 -4.61 -17.26
C ASP A 103 4.50 -3.72 -16.36
N CYS A 104 5.15 -2.69 -15.80
CA CYS A 104 4.47 -1.72 -14.94
C CYS A 104 3.83 -0.64 -15.79
N SER A 105 2.62 -0.23 -15.44
CA SER A 105 1.95 0.87 -16.15
C SER A 105 2.76 2.16 -16.13
N ALA A 106 3.57 2.39 -15.09
CA ALA A 106 4.48 3.52 -15.00
C ALA A 106 5.62 3.52 -16.05
N GLU A 107 5.93 2.37 -16.65
CA GLU A 107 6.86 2.27 -17.80
C GLU A 107 6.18 2.72 -19.10
N LEU A 108 4.85 2.55 -19.20
CA LEU A 108 4.06 2.79 -20.40
C LEU A 108 3.44 4.19 -20.44
N PHE A 109 3.03 4.72 -19.29
CA PHE A 109 2.36 6.02 -19.18
C PHE A 109 3.31 7.04 -18.53
N LYS A 110 3.76 8.01 -19.33
CA LYS A 110 4.70 9.04 -18.89
C LYS A 110 3.98 10.13 -18.09
N ASN A 111 4.73 10.77 -17.20
CA ASN A 111 4.16 11.82 -16.36
C ASN A 111 3.67 13.01 -17.19
N ASP A 112 4.38 13.37 -18.26
CA ASP A 112 4.03 14.53 -19.10
C ASP A 112 2.75 14.29 -19.91
N ASP A 113 2.59 13.10 -20.50
CA ASP A 113 1.34 12.71 -21.16
C ASP A 113 0.14 12.83 -20.22
N LEU A 114 0.30 12.40 -18.95
CA LEU A 114 -0.75 12.51 -17.95
C LEU A 114 -1.02 13.98 -17.59
N ARG A 115 0.01 14.82 -17.47
CA ARG A 115 -0.17 16.26 -17.22
C ARG A 115 -0.95 16.93 -18.33
N ASP A 116 -0.65 16.62 -19.59
CA ASP A 116 -1.34 17.19 -20.74
C ASP A 116 -2.83 16.80 -20.75
N ILE A 117 -3.13 15.51 -20.50
CA ILE A 117 -4.51 15.03 -20.36
C ILE A 117 -5.24 15.73 -19.21
N LEU A 118 -4.57 15.93 -18.08
CA LEU A 118 -5.17 16.61 -16.92
C LEU A 118 -5.43 18.09 -17.21
N LYS A 119 -4.51 18.78 -17.89
CA LYS A 119 -4.68 20.19 -18.30
C LYS A 119 -5.80 20.36 -19.32
N GLU A 120 -6.03 19.38 -20.19
CA GLU A 120 -7.20 19.39 -21.09
C GLU A 120 -8.51 19.28 -20.30
N ARG A 121 -8.53 18.46 -19.24
CA ARG A 121 -9.73 18.22 -18.41
C ARG A 121 -10.02 19.34 -17.41
N ALA A 122 -8.98 20.01 -16.91
CA ALA A 122 -9.08 21.08 -15.92
C ALA A 122 -8.07 22.21 -16.25
N PRO A 123 -8.32 23.02 -17.30
CA PRO A 123 -7.40 24.05 -17.75
C PRO A 123 -7.05 25.10 -16.67
N GLU A 124 -8.02 25.43 -15.81
CA GLU A 124 -7.87 26.38 -14.71
C GLU A 124 -6.90 25.92 -13.61
N GLU A 125 -6.62 24.61 -13.53
CA GLU A 125 -5.71 24.01 -12.54
C GLU A 125 -4.30 23.75 -13.09
N SER A 126 -3.95 24.31 -14.25
CA SER A 126 -2.68 23.98 -14.92
C SER A 126 -1.43 24.18 -14.06
N ALA A 127 -1.42 25.18 -13.16
CA ALA A 127 -0.29 25.41 -12.25
C ALA A 127 -0.21 24.29 -11.19
N THR A 128 -1.34 23.93 -10.58
CA THR A 128 -1.44 22.83 -9.63
C THR A 128 -1.03 21.50 -10.25
N ILE A 129 -1.44 21.25 -11.51
CA ILE A 129 -1.13 20.01 -12.24
C ILE A 129 0.38 19.86 -12.48
N GLU A 130 1.08 20.97 -12.75
CA GLU A 130 2.53 20.97 -12.97
C GLU A 130 3.29 20.50 -11.72
N GLU A 131 2.81 20.88 -10.54
CA GLU A 131 3.42 20.54 -9.26
C GLU A 131 3.11 19.11 -8.77
N LEU A 132 2.25 18.37 -9.49
CA LEU A 132 1.90 17.01 -9.10
C LEU A 132 3.11 16.07 -9.15
N ARG A 133 3.32 15.38 -8.02
CA ARG A 133 4.28 14.28 -7.92
C ARG A 133 3.65 12.99 -8.45
N LEU A 134 3.79 12.78 -9.75
CA LEU A 134 3.27 11.61 -10.45
C LEU A 134 4.24 10.41 -10.33
N PRO A 135 3.74 9.16 -10.35
CA PRO A 135 4.55 7.97 -10.09
C PRO A 135 5.26 7.39 -11.32
N GLY A 136 4.91 7.86 -12.53
CA GLY A 136 5.51 7.44 -13.79
C GLY A 136 6.98 7.88 -13.90
N PHE A 137 7.64 7.45 -14.97
CA PHE A 137 8.94 8.04 -15.32
C PHE A 137 8.72 9.35 -16.08
N ASP A 138 9.63 10.29 -15.86
CA ASP A 138 9.85 11.42 -16.76
C ASP A 138 10.53 10.87 -18.03
N GLU A 139 10.34 11.52 -19.20
CA GLU A 139 10.70 11.05 -20.57
C GLU A 139 11.33 9.64 -20.70
#